data_AF-A0A2N0CYL1-F1
#
_entry.id   AF-A0A2N0CYL1-F1
#
_cell.length_a   1.000
_cell.length_b   1.000
_cell.length_c   1.000
_cell.angle_alpha   90.00
_cell.angle_beta   90.00
_cell.angle_gamma   90.00
#
_symmetry.space_group_name_H-M   'P 1'
#
loop_
_entity.id
_entity.type
_entity.pdbx_description
1 polymer ?
#
loop_
_entity_poly.entity_id
_entity_poly.type
_entity_poly.pdbx_seq_one_letter_code
_entity_poly.pdbx_strand_id
1 'polypeptide(L)'
;MPDTALGVWLKGLREEKKLSLRDLGQRSEVDHAYIHRLETGVKEAPSGDVLDKLAQALSASKRDRDVLHHLARQTNVDPNILEFVRKDQSISADELQMLSTVVNRGTRADYATSLARIRRMMMDDDDG
;
A
#
# COMPACT_ATOMS: atom_id res chain seq x y z
N MET A 1 -12.81 -1.33 11.59
CA MET A 1 -12.45 -1.02 10.19
C MET A 1 -10.93 -1.13 10.09
N PRO A 2 -10.30 -1.31 8.93
CA PRO A 2 -8.83 -1.25 8.86
C PRO A 2 -8.37 0.14 9.32
N ASP A 3 -7.64 0.21 10.43
CA ASP A 3 -7.16 1.47 11.02
C ASP A 3 -5.85 1.99 10.37
N THR A 4 -5.19 1.17 9.55
CA THR A 4 -3.91 1.54 8.90
C THR A 4 -3.98 1.40 7.38
N ALA A 5 -3.21 2.23 6.68
CA ALA A 5 -3.08 2.17 5.22
C ALA A 5 -2.53 0.81 4.75
N LEU A 6 -1.56 0.25 5.47
CA LEU A 6 -1.08 -1.11 5.22
C LEU A 6 -2.22 -2.13 5.30
N GLY A 7 -3.02 -2.07 6.37
CA GLY A 7 -4.14 -2.99 6.57
C GLY A 7 -5.20 -2.88 5.49
N VAL A 8 -5.54 -1.65 5.07
CA VAL A 8 -6.44 -1.40 3.93
C VAL A 8 -5.91 -2.06 2.65
N TRP A 9 -4.63 -1.85 2.34
CA TRP A 9 -4.04 -2.37 1.11
C TRP A 9 -3.96 -3.90 1.11
N LEU A 10 -3.44 -4.48 2.19
CA LEU A 10 -3.30 -5.92 2.37
C LEU A 10 -4.65 -6.63 2.28
N LYS A 11 -5.65 -6.12 3.01
CA LYS A 11 -7.00 -6.67 2.99
C LYS A 11 -7.59 -6.66 1.58
N GLY A 12 -7.46 -5.55 0.87
CA GLY A 12 -8.00 -5.45 -0.48
C GLY A 12 -7.33 -6.42 -1.45
N LEU A 13 -6.00 -6.62 -1.37
CA LEU A 13 -5.31 -7.62 -2.20
C LEU A 13 -5.81 -9.03 -1.89
N ARG A 14 -5.99 -9.35 -0.61
CA ARG A 14 -6.52 -10.65 -0.18
C ARG A 14 -7.93 -10.90 -0.72
N GLU A 15 -8.80 -9.90 -0.65
CA GLU A 15 -10.18 -9.97 -1.13
C GLU A 15 -10.27 -10.07 -2.65
N GLU A 16 -9.42 -9.36 -3.40
CA GLU A 16 -9.30 -9.50 -4.87
C GLU A 16 -8.91 -10.93 -5.30
N LYS A 17 -8.04 -11.57 -4.51
CA LYS A 17 -7.64 -12.97 -4.72
C LYS A 17 -8.64 -13.97 -4.13
N LYS A 18 -9.74 -13.50 -3.53
CA LYS A 18 -10.79 -14.30 -2.88
C LYS A 18 -10.24 -15.25 -1.81
N LEU A 19 -9.19 -14.85 -1.10
CA LEU A 19 -8.57 -15.66 -0.05
C LEU A 19 -9.19 -15.33 1.31
N SER A 20 -9.46 -16.34 2.12
CA SER A 20 -9.69 -16.13 3.55
C SER A 20 -8.39 -15.80 4.28
N LEU A 21 -8.47 -15.31 5.52
CA LEU A 21 -7.31 -15.13 6.39
C LEU A 21 -6.53 -16.44 6.59
N ARG A 22 -7.26 -17.57 6.66
CA ARG A 22 -6.66 -18.91 6.81
C ARG A 22 -5.94 -19.34 5.54
N ASP A 23 -6.54 -19.11 4.36
CA ASP A 23 -5.91 -19.44 3.08
C ASP A 23 -4.62 -18.64 2.89
N LEU A 24 -4.65 -17.33 3.17
CA LEU A 24 -3.46 -16.49 3.07
C LEU A 24 -2.41 -16.93 4.08
N GLY A 25 -2.79 -17.22 5.32
CA GLY A 25 -1.85 -17.68 6.34
C GLY A 25 -1.18 -19.00 5.99
N GLN A 26 -1.94 -19.97 5.47
CA GLN A 26 -1.39 -21.25 5.01
C GLN A 26 -0.42 -21.07 3.84
N ARG A 27 -0.73 -20.19 2.88
CA ARG A 27 0.11 -19.97 1.69
C ARG A 27 1.38 -19.16 1.97
N SER A 28 1.30 -18.23 2.91
CA SER A 28 2.42 -17.34 3.28
C SER A 28 3.26 -17.88 4.43
N GLU A 29 2.83 -18.95 5.08
CA GLU A 29 3.42 -19.45 6.32
C GLU A 29 3.43 -18.39 7.43
N VAL A 30 2.50 -17.44 7.37
CA VAL A 30 2.28 -16.39 8.38
C VAL A 30 1.02 -16.71 9.16
N ASP A 31 1.05 -16.55 10.47
CA ASP A 31 -0.12 -16.84 11.29
C ASP A 31 -1.32 -15.95 10.91
N HIS A 32 -2.48 -16.59 10.71
CA HIS A 32 -3.72 -15.91 10.32
C HIS A 32 -4.20 -14.86 11.33
N ALA A 33 -3.93 -15.03 12.63
CA ALA A 33 -4.26 -14.03 13.63
C ALA A 33 -3.30 -12.83 13.52
N TYR A 34 -2.05 -13.04 13.12
CA TYR A 34 -1.15 -11.94 12.79
C TYR A 34 -1.60 -11.17 11.54
N ILE A 35 -1.98 -11.88 10.46
CA ILE A 35 -2.56 -11.25 9.26
C ILE A 35 -3.79 -10.41 9.63
N HIS A 36 -4.68 -10.95 10.46
CA HIS A 36 -5.85 -10.21 10.94
C HIS A 36 -5.45 -8.93 11.68
N ARG A 37 -4.42 -8.95 12.55
CA ARG A 37 -3.93 -7.75 13.25
C ARG A 37 -3.34 -6.72 12.30
N LEU A 38 -2.62 -7.16 11.26
CA LEU A 38 -2.13 -6.28 10.20
C LEU A 38 -3.29 -5.62 9.44
N GLU A 39 -4.31 -6.39 9.07
CA GLU A 39 -5.49 -5.87 8.35
C GLU A 39 -6.38 -4.96 9.22
N THR A 40 -6.43 -5.18 10.53
CA THR A 40 -7.26 -4.40 11.46
C THR A 40 -6.53 -3.24 12.13
N GLY A 41 -5.22 -3.14 11.96
CA GLY A 41 -4.47 -1.93 12.28
C GLY A 41 -3.95 -1.82 13.71
N VAL A 42 -3.56 -2.94 14.33
CA VAL A 42 -2.63 -2.84 15.46
C VAL A 42 -1.33 -2.27 14.90
N LYS A 43 -0.74 -1.24 15.55
CA LYS A 43 0.58 -0.67 15.19
C LYS A 43 1.66 -1.74 15.34
N GLU A 44 1.75 -2.62 14.37
CA GLU A 44 2.79 -3.62 14.19
C GLU A 44 3.50 -3.26 12.89
N ALA A 45 4.81 -3.10 12.96
CA ALA A 45 5.66 -2.97 11.79
C ALA A 45 6.13 -4.39 11.42
N PRO A 46 5.47 -5.08 10.46
CA PRO A 46 5.93 -6.40 10.05
C PRO A 46 7.33 -6.31 9.44
N SER A 47 8.13 -7.34 9.68
CA SER A 47 9.45 -7.47 9.06
C SER A 47 9.33 -7.56 7.53
N GLY A 48 10.37 -7.15 6.81
CA GLY A 48 10.42 -7.26 5.34
C GLY A 48 10.17 -8.69 4.83
N ASP A 49 10.68 -9.70 5.54
CA ASP A 49 10.43 -11.13 5.24
C ASP A 49 8.94 -11.49 5.28
N VAL A 50 8.20 -10.99 6.28
CA VAL A 50 6.76 -11.23 6.39
C VAL A 50 6.02 -10.59 5.23
N LEU A 51 6.38 -9.35 4.87
CA LEU A 51 5.79 -8.65 3.73
C LEU A 51 6.06 -9.39 2.42
N ASP A 52 7.28 -9.92 2.24
CA ASP A 52 7.66 -10.70 1.06
C ASP A 52 6.88 -12.00 0.96
N LYS A 53 6.73 -12.74 2.06
CA LYS A 53 5.90 -13.95 2.13
C LYS A 53 4.43 -13.67 1.80
N LEU A 54 3.86 -12.61 2.37
CA LEU A 54 2.49 -12.20 2.09
C LEU A 54 2.30 -11.79 0.62
N ALA A 55 3.22 -10.97 0.08
CA ALA A 55 3.19 -10.55 -1.32
C ALA A 55 3.29 -11.76 -2.27
N GLN A 56 4.16 -12.72 -1.97
CA GLN A 56 4.31 -13.94 -2.76
C GLN A 56 3.04 -14.81 -2.71
N ALA A 57 2.47 -15.03 -1.53
CA ALA A 57 1.24 -15.81 -1.37
C ALA A 57 0.02 -15.19 -2.05
N LEU A 58 0.00 -13.86 -2.17
CA LEU A 58 -1.01 -13.10 -2.92
C LEU A 58 -0.73 -13.08 -4.43
N SER A 59 0.43 -13.56 -4.88
CA SER A 59 0.92 -13.37 -6.25
C SER A 59 0.83 -11.89 -6.65
N ALA A 60 1.27 -11.03 -5.74
CA ALA A 60 1.26 -9.58 -5.87
C ALA A 60 2.23 -9.15 -6.99
N SER A 61 1.88 -8.10 -7.71
CA SER A 61 2.79 -7.51 -8.70
C SER A 61 4.00 -6.88 -8.00
N LYS A 62 5.07 -6.59 -8.76
CA LYS A 62 6.22 -5.85 -8.22
C LYS A 62 5.75 -4.53 -7.57
N ARG A 63 4.86 -3.80 -8.23
CA ARG A 63 4.25 -2.58 -7.71
C ARG A 63 3.56 -2.82 -6.36
N ASP A 64 2.70 -3.82 -6.27
CA ASP A 64 1.95 -4.10 -5.03
C ASP A 64 2.88 -4.46 -3.87
N ARG A 65 3.96 -5.20 -4.15
CA ARG A 65 5.01 -5.49 -3.18
C ARG A 65 5.70 -4.21 -2.71
N ASP A 66 6.11 -3.35 -3.62
CA ASP A 66 6.77 -2.09 -3.29
C ASP A 66 5.85 -1.19 -2.44
N VAL A 67 4.55 -1.14 -2.78
CA VAL A 67 3.52 -0.43 -2.01
C VAL A 67 3.38 -1.02 -0.60
N LEU A 68 3.32 -2.35 -0.43
CA LEU A 68 3.25 -2.99 0.89
C LEU A 68 4.46 -2.61 1.77
N HIS A 69 5.66 -2.67 1.21
CA HIS A 69 6.90 -2.29 1.91
C HIS A 69 6.93 -0.81 2.29
N HIS A 70 6.44 0.05 1.42
CA HIS A 70 6.32 1.48 1.69
C HIS A 70 5.31 1.75 2.82
N LEU A 71 4.11 1.18 2.74
CA LEU A 71 3.04 1.37 3.73
C LEU A 71 3.39 0.79 5.10
N ALA A 72 4.21 -0.26 5.16
CA ALA A 72 4.70 -0.79 6.43
C ALA A 72 5.67 0.16 7.17
N ARG A 73 6.34 1.07 6.45
CA ARG A 73 7.25 2.08 7.02
C ARG A 73 6.54 3.38 7.38
N GLN A 74 5.38 3.65 6.79
CA GLN A 74 4.65 4.90 6.97
C GLN A 74 3.39 4.72 7.81
N THR A 75 3.32 5.43 8.93
CA THR A 75 2.18 5.32 9.86
C THR A 75 1.05 6.29 9.56
N ASN A 76 1.20 7.22 8.60
CA ASN A 76 0.25 8.31 8.36
C ASN A 76 -0.04 8.53 6.87
N VAL A 77 -0.52 7.50 6.17
CA VAL A 77 -1.04 7.62 4.79
C VAL A 77 -2.56 7.69 4.84
N ASP A 78 -3.15 8.69 4.16
CA ASP A 78 -4.61 8.84 4.06
C ASP A 78 -5.21 7.66 3.27
N PRO A 79 -6.18 6.91 3.83
CA PRO A 79 -6.79 5.77 3.15
C PRO A 79 -7.49 6.15 1.84
N ASN A 80 -7.94 7.39 1.67
CA ASN A 80 -8.54 7.85 0.42
C ASN A 80 -7.53 7.89 -0.75
N ILE A 81 -6.24 8.12 -0.46
CA ILE A 81 -5.16 8.01 -1.46
C ILE A 81 -5.08 6.57 -1.96
N LEU A 82 -5.21 5.59 -1.07
CA LEU A 82 -5.10 4.17 -1.44
C LEU A 82 -6.22 3.75 -2.38
N GLU A 83 -7.43 4.25 -2.18
CA GLU A 83 -8.54 3.98 -3.10
C GLU A 83 -8.27 4.57 -4.49
N PHE A 84 -7.75 5.80 -4.55
CA PHE A 84 -7.34 6.45 -5.80
C PHE A 84 -6.25 5.64 -6.52
N VAL A 85 -5.20 5.24 -5.78
CA VAL A 85 -4.08 4.47 -6.32
C VAL A 85 -4.50 3.07 -6.76
N ARG A 86 -5.42 2.41 -6.05
CA ARG A 86 -5.95 1.09 -6.46
C ARG A 86 -6.75 1.16 -7.75
N LYS A 87 -7.51 2.24 -7.97
CA LYS A 87 -8.31 2.45 -9.20
C LYS A 87 -7.44 2.71 -10.42
N ASP A 88 -6.25 3.28 -10.25
CA ASP A 88 -5.32 3.59 -11.34
C ASP A 88 -4.03 2.75 -11.25
N GLN A 89 -4.00 1.68 -12.06
CA GLN A 89 -2.84 0.78 -12.16
C GLN A 89 -1.62 1.40 -12.87
N SER A 90 -1.69 2.64 -13.37
CA SER A 90 -0.53 3.37 -13.90
C SER A 90 0.35 4.01 -12.82
N ILE A 91 -0.19 4.23 -11.62
CA ILE A 91 0.51 4.97 -10.55
C ILE A 91 1.63 4.12 -9.90
N SER A 92 2.88 4.52 -10.01
CA SER A 92 4.02 3.79 -9.43
C SER A 92 4.08 3.90 -7.89
N ALA A 93 4.90 3.05 -7.26
CA ALA A 93 5.15 3.13 -5.82
C ALA A 93 5.84 4.45 -5.43
N ASP A 94 6.73 4.98 -6.27
CA ASP A 94 7.38 6.28 -6.08
C ASP A 94 6.39 7.45 -6.18
N GLU A 95 5.44 7.38 -7.12
CA GLU A 95 4.36 8.37 -7.21
C GLU A 95 3.48 8.35 -5.96
N LEU A 96 3.13 7.16 -5.44
CA LEU A 96 2.42 7.04 -4.17
C LEU A 96 3.22 7.65 -3.01
N GLN A 97 4.53 7.43 -2.97
CA GLN A 97 5.42 7.96 -1.93
C GLN A 97 5.44 9.50 -1.95
N MET A 98 5.54 10.11 -3.12
CA MET A 98 5.47 11.57 -3.26
C MET A 98 4.09 12.12 -2.97
N LEU A 99 3.04 11.46 -3.46
CA LEU A 99 1.65 11.87 -3.23
C LEU A 99 1.33 11.86 -1.73
N SER A 100 1.74 10.82 -1.01
CA SER A 100 1.59 10.71 0.45
C SER A 100 2.31 11.84 1.18
N THR A 101 3.46 12.30 0.68
CA THR A 101 4.24 13.40 1.27
C THR A 101 3.58 14.76 1.03
N VAL A 102 3.00 14.99 -0.15
CA VAL A 102 2.34 16.24 -0.54
C VAL A 102 0.99 16.41 0.17
N VAL A 103 0.18 15.34 0.21
CA VAL A 103 -1.19 15.38 0.76
C VAL A 103 -1.18 15.58 2.28
N ASN A 104 -0.21 15.00 2.99
CA ASN A 104 -0.07 15.20 4.44
C ASN A 104 0.16 16.68 4.85
N ARG A 105 0.41 17.59 3.90
CA ARG A 105 0.71 19.01 4.15
C ARG A 105 -0.48 19.98 3.94
N GLY A 106 -1.69 19.54 3.58
CA GLY A 106 -2.82 20.47 3.38
C GLY A 106 -4.23 19.85 3.15
N THR A 107 -5.28 20.65 3.40
CA THR A 107 -6.70 20.24 3.38
C THR A 107 -7.27 20.05 1.97
N ARG A 108 -8.01 18.94 1.79
CA ARG A 108 -8.77 18.49 0.62
C ARG A 108 -7.92 18.38 -0.65
N ALA A 109 -7.06 17.37 -0.67
CA ALA A 109 -6.22 17.06 -1.80
C ALA A 109 -7.04 16.60 -3.00
N ASP A 110 -6.97 17.36 -4.09
CA ASP A 110 -7.25 16.83 -5.42
C ASP A 110 -6.06 15.94 -5.83
N TYR A 111 -6.22 14.62 -5.65
CA TYR A 111 -5.14 13.65 -5.88
C TYR A 111 -4.66 13.67 -7.33
N ALA A 112 -5.57 13.89 -8.28
CA ALA A 112 -5.25 13.97 -9.70
C ALA A 112 -4.35 15.17 -10.01
N THR A 113 -4.69 16.36 -9.50
CA THR A 113 -3.87 17.57 -9.67
C THR A 113 -2.50 17.40 -9.02
N SER A 114 -2.46 16.81 -7.83
CA SER A 114 -1.20 16.57 -7.11
C SER A 114 -0.31 15.59 -7.86
N LEU A 115 -0.88 14.49 -8.37
CA LEU A 115 -0.18 13.50 -9.19
C LEU A 115 0.35 14.12 -10.50
N ALA A 116 -0.44 14.95 -11.18
CA ALA A 116 0.01 15.62 -12.40
C ALA A 116 1.23 16.53 -12.16
N ARG A 117 1.28 17.22 -11.02
CA ARG A 117 2.45 18.03 -10.62
C ARG A 117 3.67 17.17 -10.32
N ILE A 118 3.47 16.06 -9.61
CA ILE A 118 4.53 15.09 -9.28
C ILE A 118 5.14 14.50 -10.56
N ARG A 119 4.30 14.07 -11.51
CA ARG A 119 4.75 13.54 -12.81
C ARG A 119 5.61 14.54 -13.57
N ARG A 120 5.20 15.81 -13.59
CA ARG A 120 5.98 16.87 -14.23
C ARG A 120 7.34 17.06 -13.56
N MET A 121 7.37 17.13 -12.24
CA MET A 121 8.62 17.27 -11.48
C MET A 121 9.58 16.11 -11.73
N MET A 122 9.09 14.86 -11.70
CA MET A 122 9.92 13.68 -11.99
C MET A 122 10.49 13.67 -13.42
N MET A 123 9.73 14.15 -14.41
CA MET A 123 10.23 14.29 -15.79
C MET A 123 11.34 15.33 -15.87
N ASP A 124 11.15 16.49 -15.22
CA ASP A 124 12.14 17.57 -15.22
C ASP A 124 13.46 17.16 -14.51
N ASP A 125 13.42 16.23 -13.54
CA ASP A 125 14.59 15.68 -12.83
C ASP A 125 15.34 14.57 -13.62
N ASP A 126 14.70 13.88 -14.58
CA ASP A 126 15.33 12.80 -15.38
C ASP A 126 16.07 13.34 -16.62
N ASP A 127 15.74 14.57 -17.05
CA ASP A 127 16.35 15.29 -18.18
C ASP A 127 17.59 16.15 -17.81
N GLY A 128 18.07 16.09 -16.55
CA GLY A 128 19.18 16.90 -16.01
C GLY A 128 20.44 16.12 -15.65
#